data_AF-A0A352GNJ9-F1
#
_entry.id   AF-A0A352GNJ9-F1
#
_cell.length_a   1.000
_cell.length_b   1.000
_cell.length_c   1.000
_cell.angle_alpha   90.00
_cell.angle_beta   90.00
_cell.angle_gamma   90.00
#
_symmetry.space_group_name_H-M   'P 1'
#
loop_
_entity.id
_entity.type
_entity.pdbx_description
1 polymer ?
#
loop_
_entity_poly.entity_id
_entity_poly.type
_entity_poly.pdbx_seq_one_letter_code
_entity_poly.pdbx_strand_id
1 'polypeptide(L)'
;WQVGGEGSLISQIRAIAPDLPIAAALDMHTNLYPELAENVTSLAGYQTYPHTDLYETAQRAGRPVYALLRGEAQPTVAWGNRPMLPHVMRQGSD
;
A
#
# COMPACT_ATOMS: atom_id res chain seq x y z
N TRP A 1 -2.98 -11.86 -16.84
CA TRP A 1 -2.83 -10.41 -16.69
C TRP A 1 -3.66 -9.93 -15.52
N GLN A 2 -3.06 -9.84 -14.34
CA GLN A 2 -3.61 -9.13 -13.17
C GLN A 2 -2.54 -8.15 -12.73
N VAL A 3 -2.21 -7.23 -13.64
CA VAL A 3 -1.20 -6.19 -13.43
C VAL A 3 -1.99 -4.89 -13.38
N GLY A 4 -2.14 -4.32 -12.18
CA GLY A 4 -2.71 -2.98 -12.00
C GLY A 4 -1.71 -1.91 -12.44
N GLY A 5 -2.18 -0.69 -12.68
CA GLY A 5 -1.29 0.41 -13.09
C GLY A 5 -0.20 0.69 -12.05
N GLU A 6 -0.58 0.69 -10.78
CA GLU A 6 0.32 0.89 -9.64
C GLU A 6 1.31 -0.26 -9.49
N GLY A 7 0.86 -1.52 -9.68
CA GLY A 7 1.72 -2.71 -9.64
C GLY A 7 2.84 -2.64 -10.68
N SER A 8 2.49 -2.34 -11.93
CA SER A 8 3.46 -2.21 -13.03
C SER A 8 4.53 -1.14 -12.76
N LEU A 9 4.13 0.01 -12.21
CA LEU A 9 5.06 1.07 -11.86
C LEU A 9 6.06 0.61 -10.79
N ILE A 10 5.56 0.01 -9.70
CA ILE A 10 6.40 -0.45 -8.60
C ILE A 10 7.34 -1.59 -9.04
N SER A 11 6.87 -2.54 -9.84
CA SER A 11 7.69 -3.62 -10.40
C SER A 11 8.85 -3.09 -11.24
N GLN A 12 8.59 -2.07 -12.08
CA GLN A 12 9.64 -1.45 -12.88
C GLN A 12 10.68 -0.72 -12.02
N ILE A 13 10.25 -0.03 -10.96
CA ILE A 13 11.16 0.59 -10.00
C ILE A 13 12.01 -0.47 -9.30
N ARG A 14 11.38 -1.56 -8.82
CA ARG A 14 12.08 -2.66 -8.14
C ARG A 14 13.10 -3.35 -9.05
N ALA A 15 12.81 -3.47 -10.35
CA ALA A 15 13.73 -4.08 -11.32
C ALA A 15 15.04 -3.29 -11.49
N ILE A 16 15.00 -1.95 -11.36
CA ILE A 16 16.21 -1.11 -11.47
C ILE A 16 16.84 -0.76 -10.12
N ALA A 17 16.08 -0.89 -9.02
CA ALA A 17 16.53 -0.60 -7.67
C ALA A 17 16.03 -1.65 -6.67
N PRO A 18 16.64 -2.86 -6.66
CA PRO A 18 16.17 -4.00 -5.88
C PRO A 18 16.06 -3.74 -4.38
N ASP A 19 16.95 -2.91 -3.84
CA ASP A 19 17.05 -2.65 -2.39
C ASP A 19 16.39 -1.32 -1.97
N LEU A 20 15.79 -0.58 -2.90
CA LEU A 20 15.17 0.71 -2.59
C LEU A 20 13.96 0.51 -1.64
N PRO A 21 13.92 1.13 -0.45
CA PRO A 21 12.72 1.09 0.37
C PRO A 21 11.57 1.85 -0.28
N ILE A 22 10.40 1.21 -0.41
CA ILE A 22 9.22 1.78 -1.06
C ILE A 22 8.03 1.72 -0.09
N ALA A 23 7.47 2.89 0.22
CA ALA A 23 6.20 3.03 0.95
C ALA A 23 5.09 3.46 -0.02
N ALA A 24 3.93 2.79 0.04
CA ALA A 24 2.75 3.14 -0.74
C ALA A 24 1.59 3.58 0.16
N ALA A 25 1.15 4.83 0.02
CA ALA A 25 -0.11 5.31 0.57
C ALA A 25 -1.17 5.24 -0.53
N LEU A 26 -2.23 4.48 -0.29
CA LEU A 26 -3.19 4.07 -1.31
C LEU A 26 -4.60 4.53 -0.97
N ASP A 27 -5.39 4.74 -2.02
CA ASP A 27 -6.83 4.90 -1.87
C ASP A 27 -7.44 3.59 -1.35
N MET A 28 -8.50 3.67 -0.54
CA MET A 28 -9.21 2.44 -0.11
C MET A 28 -9.83 1.69 -1.30
N HIS A 29 -10.09 2.38 -2.42
CA HIS A 29 -10.60 1.83 -3.66
C HIS A 29 -9.50 1.34 -4.61
N THR A 30 -8.22 1.40 -4.22
CA THR A 30 -7.12 0.92 -5.06
C THR A 30 -7.35 -0.53 -5.48
N ASN A 31 -7.16 -0.79 -6.78
CA ASN A 31 -7.15 -2.15 -7.32
C ASN A 31 -5.85 -2.85 -6.90
N LEU A 32 -5.86 -3.40 -5.69
CA LEU A 32 -4.67 -3.98 -5.09
C LEU A 32 -4.47 -5.42 -5.57
N TYR A 33 -3.38 -5.64 -6.31
CA TYR A 33 -2.96 -6.94 -6.82
C TYR A 33 -1.70 -7.45 -6.07
N PRO A 34 -1.46 -8.78 -6.05
CA PRO A 34 -0.30 -9.36 -5.37
C PRO A 34 1.03 -8.71 -5.77
N GLU A 35 1.20 -8.41 -7.06
CA GLU A 35 2.38 -7.74 -7.60
C GLU A 35 2.75 -6.46 -6.85
N LEU A 36 1.78 -5.59 -6.52
CA LEU A 36 2.10 -4.38 -5.76
C LEU A 36 2.57 -4.73 -4.35
N ALA A 37 1.86 -5.63 -3.67
CA ALA A 37 2.17 -6.01 -2.30
C ALA A 37 3.54 -6.71 -2.17
N GLU A 38 3.92 -7.50 -3.17
CA GLU A 38 5.20 -8.22 -3.23
C GLU A 38 6.41 -7.30 -3.48
N ASN A 39 6.20 -6.15 -4.13
CA ASN A 39 7.28 -5.26 -4.54
C ASN A 39 7.46 -4.02 -3.63
N VAL A 40 6.63 -3.82 -2.59
CA VAL A 40 6.77 -2.71 -1.64
C VAL A 40 7.34 -3.15 -0.29
N THR A 41 7.99 -2.22 0.41
CA THR A 41 8.47 -2.43 1.78
C THR A 41 7.32 -2.29 2.79
N SER A 42 6.36 -1.41 2.49
CA SER A 42 5.18 -1.17 3.32
C SER A 42 4.09 -0.46 2.53
N LEU A 43 2.84 -0.66 2.94
CA LEU A 43 1.69 0.00 2.35
C LEU A 43 0.61 0.30 3.40
N ALA A 44 -0.18 1.34 3.16
CA ALA A 44 -1.37 1.64 3.95
C ALA A 44 -2.46 2.23 3.05
N GLY A 45 -3.71 1.86 3.30
CA GLY A 45 -4.89 2.45 2.64
C GLY A 45 -5.54 3.52 3.51
N TYR A 46 -6.33 4.40 2.86
CA TYR A 46 -7.25 5.29 3.57
C TYR A 46 -8.21 4.51 4.47
N GLN A 47 -8.57 5.10 5.60
CA GLN A 47 -9.50 4.52 6.57
C GLN A 47 -10.77 5.36 6.73
N THR A 48 -10.88 6.50 6.04
CA THR A 48 -12.05 7.39 6.10
C THR A 48 -12.72 7.58 4.74
N TYR A 49 -14.06 7.64 4.74
CA TYR A 49 -14.87 8.09 3.60
C TYR A 49 -15.91 9.12 4.09
N PRO A 50 -15.89 10.39 3.61
CA PRO A 50 -14.96 10.96 2.63
C PRO A 50 -13.51 10.96 3.13
N HIS A 51 -12.56 10.89 2.19
CA HIS A 51 -11.14 10.77 2.50
C HIS A 51 -10.62 12.04 3.18
N THR A 52 -10.40 11.96 4.49
CA THR A 52 -9.83 13.03 5.32
C THR A 52 -8.52 12.63 5.98
N ASP A 53 -8.15 11.35 5.91
CA ASP A 53 -7.01 10.77 6.60
C ASP A 53 -5.76 10.56 5.72
N LEU A 54 -5.55 11.43 4.72
CA LEU A 54 -4.44 11.31 3.76
C LEU A 54 -3.08 11.40 4.46
N TYR A 55 -2.95 12.37 5.39
CA TYR A 55 -1.71 12.60 6.13
C TYR A 55 -1.39 11.42 7.06
N GLU A 56 -2.38 10.94 7.79
CA GLU A 56 -2.29 9.81 8.68
C GLU A 56 -1.96 8.53 7.90
N THR A 57 -2.54 8.36 6.71
CA THR A 57 -2.22 7.23 5.82
C THR A 57 -0.78 7.28 5.35
N ALA A 58 -0.29 8.45 4.93
CA ALA A 58 1.10 8.64 4.56
C ALA A 58 2.05 8.33 5.72
N GLN A 59 1.73 8.75 6.95
CA GLN A 59 2.50 8.39 8.14
C GLN A 59 2.47 6.88 8.42
N ARG A 60 1.30 6.23 8.30
CA ARG A 60 1.14 4.78 8.49
C ARG A 60 2.01 3.99 7.51
N ALA A 61 2.02 4.39 6.24
CA ALA A 61 2.87 3.79 5.20
C ALA A 61 4.36 4.10 5.41
N GLY A 62 4.73 5.33 5.79
CA GLY A 62 6.13 5.73 5.90
C GLY A 62 6.85 5.20 7.15
N ARG A 63 6.13 5.02 8.27
CA ARG A 63 6.73 4.64 9.56
C ARG A 63 7.55 3.34 9.51
N PRO A 64 7.10 2.24 8.87
CA PRO A 64 7.93 1.05 8.69
C PRO A 64 9.22 1.30 7.90
N VAL A 65 9.18 2.16 6.86
CA VAL A 65 10.38 2.54 6.10
C VAL A 65 11.36 3.32 6.98
N TYR A 66 10.89 4.25 7.81
CA TYR A 66 11.78 4.94 8.76
C TYR A 66 12.43 3.99 9.76
N ALA A 67 11.67 3.03 10.31
CA ALA A 67 12.22 2.02 11.22
C ALA A 67 13.27 1.13 10.52
N LEU A 68 13.04 0.76 9.25
CA LEU A 68 14.03 0.06 8.43
C LEU A 68 15.32 0.88 8.27
N LEU A 69 15.20 2.15 7.89
CA LEU A 69 16.35 3.04 7.67
C LEU A 69 17.18 3.29 8.95
N ARG A 70 16.56 3.16 10.13
CA ARG A 70 17.23 3.26 11.43
C ARG A 70 17.80 1.93 11.93
N GLY A 71 17.58 0.83 11.21
CA GLY A 71 17.98 -0.51 11.64
C GLY A 71 17.16 -1.05 12.83
N GLU A 72 15.98 -0.47 13.09
CA GLU A 72 15.12 -0.82 14.22
C GLU A 72 14.18 -1.98 13.90
N ALA A 73 13.87 -2.21 12.62
CA ALA A 73 12.96 -3.26 12.16
C ALA A 73 13.29 -3.76 10.75
N GLN A 74 12.81 -4.96 10.42
CA GLN A 74 12.74 -5.49 9.06
C GLN A 74 11.26 -5.70 8.70
N PRO A 75 10.60 -4.72 8.05
CA PRO A 75 9.20 -4.83 7.68
C PRO A 75 8.96 -5.99 6.70
N THR A 76 7.83 -6.69 6.85
CA THR A 76 7.35 -7.67 5.89
C THR A 76 5.92 -7.32 5.50
N VAL A 77 5.56 -7.60 4.24
CA VAL A 77 4.20 -7.46 3.74
C VAL A 77 3.59 -8.85 3.59
N ALA A 78 2.35 -8.99 4.05
CA ALA A 78 1.54 -10.18 3.82
C ALA A 78 0.25 -9.75 3.11
N TRP A 79 -0.13 -10.49 2.07
CA TRP A 79 -1.29 -10.17 1.24
C TRP A 79 -2.27 -11.33 1.20
N GLY A 80 -3.56 -11.00 1.15
CA GLY A 80 -4.63 -11.97 0.95
C GLY A 80 -5.87 -11.30 0.38
N ASN A 81 -6.41 -11.84 -0.71
CA ASN A 81 -7.65 -11.35 -1.28
C ASN A 81 -8.85 -12.04 -0.62
N ARG A 82 -9.84 -11.24 -0.20
CA ARG A 82 -11.18 -11.71 0.13
C ARG A 82 -12.09 -11.28 -1.03
N PRO A 83 -12.72 -12.21 -1.76
CA PRO A 83 -13.56 -11.88 -2.90
C PRO A 83 -14.85 -11.22 -2.40
N MET A 84 -14.80 -9.91 -2.22
CA MET A 84 -15.90 -9.08 -1.75
C MET A 84 -16.12 -7.94 -2.73
N LEU A 85 -17.38 -7.58 -2.93
CA LEU A 85 -17.78 -6.36 -3.62
C LEU A 85 -18.35 -5.41 -2.57
N PRO A 86 -17.54 -4.50 -2.00
CA PRO A 86 -18.01 -3.59 -0.97
C PRO A 86 -19.01 -2.59 -1.56
N HIS A 87 -20.09 -2.35 -0.83
CA HIS A 87 -21.13 -1.41 -1.26
C HIS A 87 -20.62 0.03 -1.12
N VAL A 88 -20.25 0.68 -2.23
CA VAL A 88 -19.62 2.02 -2.24
C VAL A 88 -20.33 3.07 -1.39
N MET A 89 -21.67 3.12 -1.41
CA MET A 89 -22.45 4.08 -0.60
C MET A 89 -22.54 3.73 0.90
N ARG A 90 -21.95 2.61 1.34
CA ARG A 90 -21.98 2.12 2.73
C ARG A 90 -20.56 2.01 3.30
N GLN A 91 -19.62 2.76 2.75
CA GLN A 91 -18.23 2.83 3.23
C GLN A 91 -17.98 4.07 4.11
N GLY A 92 -19.03 4.85 4.40
CA GLY A 92 -18.99 5.99 5.32
C GLY A 92 -18.36 5.58 6.65
N SER A 93 -17.52 6.46 7.17
CA SER A 93 -16.79 6.22 8.42
C SER A 93 -17.42 6.92 9.63
N ASP A 94 -18.64 7.45 9.43
CA ASP A 94 -19.51 8.14 10.38
C ASP A 94 -20.87 7.41 10.58
#